data_AF-A0A0L7KWB4-F1
#
_entry.id   AF-A0A0L7KWB4-F1
#
_cell.length_a   1.000
_cell.length_b   1.000
_cell.length_c   1.000
_cell.angle_alpha   90.00
_cell.angle_beta   90.00
_cell.angle_gamma   90.00
#
_symmetry.space_group_name_H-M   'P 1'
#
loop_
_entity.id
_entity.type
_entity.pdbx_description
1 polymer ?
#
loop_
_entity_poly.entity_id
_entity_poly.type
_entity_poly.pdbx_seq_one_letter_code
_entity_poly.pdbx_strand_id
1 'polypeptide(L)'
;MVCDGVRDCPSGEDERTCIGLSAPEGTPDVESCVAHDMVCDGDRDSPNGEDERTCIGLSAPEGTSYGVGQVMLRSLGVWRSKCYPTQNHTKSELEAICRELGFLSGHAKEIKEMKNTVFNTPNNLALEPFSEVILNNQTVIKMRNTNAPIARAVFDEELKNCNPVFIE
;
A
#
# COMPACT_ATOMS: atom_id res chain seq x y z
N MET A 1 10.40 -7.51 11.14
CA MET A 1 11.54 -8.34 10.66
C MET A 1 10.99 -9.70 10.23
N VAL A 2 10.76 -9.85 8.93
CA VAL A 2 10.30 -11.10 8.31
C VAL A 2 11.49 -11.67 7.56
N CYS A 3 11.68 -12.99 7.68
CA CYS A 3 12.73 -13.76 7.02
C CYS A 3 12.06 -14.55 5.90
N ASP A 4 12.00 -14.02 4.68
CA ASP A 4 11.32 -14.66 3.55
C ASP A 4 12.21 -14.81 2.29
N GLY A 5 13.49 -14.50 2.39
CA GLY A 5 14.45 -14.61 1.30
C GLY A 5 14.50 -13.38 0.39
N VAL A 6 13.72 -12.33 0.67
CA VAL A 6 13.66 -11.09 -0.10
C VAL A 6 14.29 -9.97 0.71
N ARG A 7 15.19 -9.17 0.11
CA ARG A 7 15.67 -7.95 0.77
C ARG A 7 14.59 -6.87 0.70
N ASP A 8 13.80 -6.77 1.75
CA ASP A 8 12.87 -5.69 2.01
C ASP A 8 13.56 -4.44 2.54
N CYS A 9 14.66 -4.58 3.30
CA CYS A 9 15.42 -3.45 3.84
C CYS A 9 16.68 -3.14 2.98
N PRO A 10 17.11 -1.87 2.84
CA PRO A 10 18.23 -1.47 1.98
C PRO A 10 19.54 -2.16 2.38
N SER A 11 19.69 -2.38 3.68
CA SER A 11 20.81 -3.09 4.29
C SER A 11 20.61 -4.61 4.31
N GLY A 12 19.47 -5.15 3.86
CA GLY A 12 19.17 -6.59 3.81
C GLY A 12 19.19 -7.28 5.18
N GLU A 13 18.91 -6.54 6.23
CA GLU A 13 19.00 -6.93 7.64
C GLU A 13 17.83 -7.83 8.07
N ASP A 14 16.69 -7.63 7.43
CA ASP A 14 15.55 -8.53 7.36
C ASP A 14 15.94 -9.98 6.99
N GLU A 15 16.99 -10.15 6.18
CA GLU A 15 17.48 -11.46 5.71
C GLU A 15 18.79 -11.93 6.36
N ARG A 16 19.49 -11.05 7.07
CA ARG A 16 20.83 -11.35 7.62
C ARG A 16 20.79 -12.09 8.96
N THR A 17 19.69 -12.00 9.70
CA THR A 17 19.54 -12.60 11.04
C THR A 17 18.46 -13.67 11.05
N CYS A 18 18.51 -14.58 10.08
CA CYS A 18 17.61 -15.74 9.98
C CYS A 18 18.35 -17.04 10.35
N ILE A 19 18.90 -17.08 11.57
CA ILE A 19 19.41 -18.31 12.19
C ILE A 19 18.87 -18.37 13.62
N GLY A 20 18.27 -19.51 13.96
CA GLY A 20 17.50 -19.71 15.18
C GLY A 20 18.17 -19.19 16.45
N LEU A 21 17.34 -18.54 17.28
CA LEU A 21 17.60 -18.14 18.66
C LEU A 21 18.93 -17.39 18.87
N SER A 22 18.80 -16.08 19.10
CA SER A 22 19.81 -15.13 19.59
C SER A 22 20.82 -14.58 18.57
N ALA A 23 20.81 -13.25 18.41
CA ALA A 23 21.91 -12.47 17.86
C ALA A 23 21.79 -11.00 18.37
N PRO A 24 22.88 -10.24 18.41
CA PRO A 24 23.30 -9.45 19.58
C PRO A 24 23.04 -7.94 19.47
N GLU A 25 23.13 -7.25 20.61
CA GLU A 25 23.25 -5.80 20.74
C GLU A 25 24.27 -5.22 19.76
N GLY A 26 23.78 -4.38 18.84
CA GLY A 26 24.60 -3.60 17.93
C GLY A 26 23.71 -2.81 16.99
N THR A 27 23.37 -1.59 17.38
CA THR A 27 22.46 -0.67 16.67
C THR A 27 23.09 -0.11 15.39
N PRO A 28 22.42 -0.28 14.24
CA PRO A 28 22.19 0.78 13.28
C PRO A 28 20.67 1.04 13.18
N ASP A 29 20.24 2.30 13.06
CA ASP A 29 18.84 2.79 13.00
C ASP A 29 17.72 1.75 12.79
N VAL A 30 17.31 1.11 13.89
CA VAL A 30 16.28 0.05 13.97
C VAL A 30 14.86 0.64 13.86
N GLU A 31 14.70 1.91 13.49
CA GLU A 31 13.43 2.64 13.56
C GLU A 31 12.47 2.34 12.40
N SER A 32 12.92 1.64 11.34
CA SER A 32 12.21 1.66 10.05
C SER A 32 12.15 0.32 9.26
N CYS A 33 12.44 -0.86 9.84
CA CYS A 33 12.40 -2.13 9.09
C CYS A 33 11.10 -2.92 9.34
N VAL A 34 10.01 -2.43 8.72
CA VAL A 34 8.70 -3.11 8.64
C VAL A 34 8.62 -3.87 7.32
N ALA A 35 8.08 -5.09 7.33
CA ALA A 35 7.97 -5.90 6.11
C ALA A 35 7.07 -5.20 5.09
N HIS A 36 7.30 -5.39 3.79
CA HIS A 36 6.53 -4.66 2.79
C HIS A 36 5.01 -4.88 2.95
N ASP A 37 4.61 -6.12 3.22
CA ASP A 37 3.21 -6.51 3.42
C ASP A 37 2.58 -5.97 4.72
N MET A 38 3.39 -5.47 5.67
CA MET A 38 2.95 -4.86 6.93
C MET A 38 2.78 -3.34 6.81
N VAL A 39 3.13 -2.74 5.67
CA VAL A 39 2.96 -1.29 5.50
C VAL A 39 1.52 -1.00 5.09
N CYS A 40 0.82 -0.14 5.83
CA CYS A 40 -0.58 0.17 5.60
C CYS A 40 -1.49 -1.07 5.69
N ASP A 41 -1.22 -1.93 6.67
CA ASP A 41 -2.03 -3.12 6.95
C ASP A 41 -3.09 -2.88 8.05
N GLY A 42 -3.00 -1.73 8.73
CA GLY A 42 -3.90 -1.30 9.80
C GLY A 42 -3.34 -1.55 11.21
N ASP A 43 -2.23 -2.26 11.33
CA ASP A 43 -1.55 -2.55 12.59
C ASP A 43 -0.26 -1.71 12.72
N ARG A 44 0.09 -1.37 13.96
CA ARG A 44 1.29 -0.57 14.23
C ARG A 44 2.48 -1.50 14.45
N ASP A 45 3.26 -1.74 13.41
CA ASP A 45 4.45 -2.58 13.46
C ASP A 45 5.75 -1.78 13.70
N SER A 46 5.76 -0.48 13.38
CA SER A 46 6.87 0.41 13.72
C SER A 46 6.74 1.01 15.14
N PRO A 47 7.85 1.21 15.89
CA PRO A 47 7.86 1.89 17.19
C PRO A 47 7.16 3.25 17.18
N ASN A 48 7.24 3.97 16.06
CA ASN A 48 6.61 5.28 15.87
C ASN A 48 5.30 5.20 15.07
N GLY A 49 4.98 4.04 14.49
CA GLY A 49 3.79 3.80 13.69
C GLY A 49 3.83 4.51 12.35
N GLU A 50 5.03 4.62 11.75
CA GLU A 50 5.24 5.36 10.51
C GLU A 50 4.76 4.59 9.27
N ASP A 51 4.77 3.27 9.37
CA ASP A 51 4.14 2.29 8.49
C ASP A 51 2.68 2.64 8.17
N GLU A 52 1.92 3.15 9.15
CA GLU A 52 0.49 3.46 9.01
C GLU A 52 0.18 4.94 8.74
N ARG A 53 1.18 5.82 8.65
CA ARG A 53 0.96 7.28 8.53
C ARG A 53 0.69 7.73 7.09
N THR A 54 1.29 7.08 6.10
CA THR A 54 1.28 7.56 4.70
C THR A 54 0.73 6.48 3.76
N CYS A 55 -0.57 6.23 3.89
CA CYS A 55 -1.29 5.20 3.12
C CYS A 55 -2.08 5.76 1.94
N ILE A 56 -2.01 7.06 1.71
CA ILE A 56 -2.62 7.74 0.57
C ILE A 56 -1.57 8.64 -0.10
N GLY A 57 -1.63 8.74 -1.42
CA GLY A 57 -0.63 9.50 -2.20
C GLY A 57 -1.18 9.97 -3.54
N LEU A 58 -0.36 10.75 -4.25
CA LEU A 58 -0.63 11.17 -5.61
C LEU A 58 0.34 10.49 -6.58
N SER A 59 -0.20 9.99 -7.69
CA SER A 59 0.60 9.49 -8.81
C SER A 59 0.35 10.35 -10.04
N ALA A 60 1.42 10.86 -10.63
CA ALA A 60 1.37 11.65 -11.84
C ALA A 60 2.63 11.42 -12.69
N PRO A 61 2.57 11.66 -14.01
CA PRO A 61 3.74 11.61 -14.88
C PRO A 61 4.82 12.61 -14.44
N GLU A 62 6.06 12.31 -14.79
CA GLU A 62 7.20 13.20 -14.55
C GLU A 62 6.96 14.57 -15.23
N GLY A 63 7.24 15.65 -14.50
CA GLY A 63 6.99 17.02 -14.94
C GLY A 63 5.60 17.58 -14.58
N THR A 64 4.75 16.79 -13.93
CA THR A 64 3.48 17.28 -13.37
C THR A 64 3.74 18.18 -12.15
N SER A 65 2.95 19.24 -11.98
CA SER A 65 3.08 20.16 -10.84
C SER A 65 2.78 19.47 -9.51
N TYR A 66 3.44 19.93 -8.45
CA TYR A 66 3.18 19.43 -7.10
C TYR A 66 1.70 19.66 -6.71
N GLY A 67 1.07 18.65 -6.11
CA GLY A 67 -0.35 18.68 -5.76
C GLY A 67 -1.30 18.22 -6.87
N VAL A 68 -0.77 17.85 -8.04
CA VAL A 68 -1.57 17.38 -9.17
C VAL A 68 -1.33 15.88 -9.40
N GLY A 69 -2.39 15.08 -9.50
CA GLY A 69 -2.27 13.66 -9.81
C GLY A 69 -3.50 12.80 -9.52
N GLN A 70 -3.37 11.51 -9.83
CA GLN A 70 -4.34 10.48 -9.45
C GLN A 70 -4.21 10.16 -7.96
N VAL A 71 -5.35 10.06 -7.26
CA VAL A 71 -5.38 9.63 -5.86
C VAL A 71 -5.13 8.13 -5.78
N MET A 72 -4.08 7.76 -5.07
CA MET A 72 -3.64 6.39 -4.87
C MET A 72 -3.79 5.99 -3.40
N LEU A 73 -4.14 4.73 -3.18
CA LEU A 73 -4.21 4.08 -1.89
C LEU A 73 -3.11 3.03 -1.80
N ARG A 74 -2.38 3.03 -0.69
CA ARG A 74 -1.45 1.97 -0.32
C ARG A 74 -2.11 1.07 0.71
N SER A 75 -2.04 -0.24 0.52
CA SER A 75 -2.34 -1.21 1.57
C SER A 75 -1.53 -2.47 1.39
N LEU A 76 -1.07 -3.08 2.48
CA LEU A 76 -0.14 -4.22 2.45
C LEU A 76 1.08 -3.93 1.56
N GLY A 77 1.63 -2.72 1.66
CA GLY A 77 2.76 -2.23 0.87
C GLY A 77 2.43 -1.80 -0.55
N VAL A 78 1.30 -2.25 -1.10
CA VAL A 78 0.96 -2.14 -2.52
C VAL A 78 0.12 -0.90 -2.83
N TRP A 79 0.58 -0.12 -3.81
CA TRP A 79 -0.13 1.04 -4.35
C TRP A 79 -1.13 0.65 -5.44
N ARG A 80 -2.34 1.20 -5.35
CA ARG A 80 -3.41 1.10 -6.35
C ARG A 80 -4.24 2.38 -6.42
N SER A 81 -5.08 2.51 -7.43
CA SER A 81 -6.06 3.60 -7.52
C SER A 81 -7.00 3.57 -6.32
N LYS A 82 -7.20 4.72 -5.66
CA LYS A 82 -8.23 4.85 -4.64
C LYS A 82 -9.59 4.94 -5.35
N CYS A 83 -10.42 3.93 -5.11
CA CYS A 83 -11.75 3.81 -5.69
C CYS A 83 -12.77 4.65 -4.92
N TYR A 84 -13.51 5.50 -5.62
CA TYR A 84 -14.64 6.24 -5.06
C TYR A 84 -15.97 5.76 -5.64
N PRO A 85 -17.06 5.73 -4.84
CA PRO A 85 -18.32 5.12 -5.25
C PRO A 85 -19.05 5.91 -6.34
N THR A 86 -18.82 7.21 -6.41
CA THR A 86 -19.47 8.15 -7.33
C THR A 86 -18.46 8.78 -8.29
N GLN A 87 -18.97 9.33 -9.39
CA GLN A 87 -18.21 10.22 -10.28
C GLN A 87 -18.64 11.67 -10.01
N ASN A 88 -17.74 12.63 -10.26
CA ASN A 88 -17.94 14.06 -10.04
C ASN A 88 -18.10 14.40 -8.55
N HIS A 89 -16.97 14.62 -7.89
CA HIS A 89 -16.93 15.01 -6.49
C HIS A 89 -17.21 16.50 -6.32
N THR A 90 -17.88 16.83 -5.21
CA THR A 90 -18.06 18.21 -4.77
C THR A 90 -16.74 18.81 -4.32
N LYS A 91 -16.64 20.14 -4.35
CA LYS A 91 -15.45 20.87 -3.88
C LYS A 91 -15.03 20.47 -2.46
N SER A 92 -16.00 20.33 -1.56
CA SER A 92 -15.74 19.96 -0.16
C SER A 92 -15.22 18.53 0.00
N GLU A 93 -15.65 17.59 -0.84
CA GLU A 93 -15.13 16.22 -0.86
C GLU A 93 -13.68 16.21 -1.37
N LEU A 94 -13.40 16.95 -2.45
CA LEU A 94 -12.05 17.06 -3.00
C LEU A 94 -11.09 17.72 -2.00
N GLU A 95 -11.51 18.79 -1.32
CA GLU A 95 -10.71 19.44 -0.27
C GLU A 95 -10.47 18.52 0.93
N ALA A 96 -11.42 17.62 1.25
CA ALA A 96 -11.22 16.61 2.28
C ALA A 96 -10.16 15.57 1.86
N ILE A 97 -10.14 15.16 0.59
CA ILE A 97 -9.11 14.27 0.03
C ILE A 97 -7.73 14.95 0.07
N CYS A 98 -7.64 16.21 -0.34
CA CYS A 98 -6.40 17.00 -0.25
C CYS A 98 -5.87 17.06 1.18
N ARG A 99 -6.74 17.26 2.17
CA ARG A 99 -6.36 17.26 3.59
C ARG A 99 -5.84 15.90 4.05
N GLU A 100 -6.42 14.80 3.58
CA GLU A 100 -5.94 13.43 3.85
C GLU A 100 -4.53 13.21 3.27
N LEU A 101 -4.24 13.81 2.12
CA LEU A 101 -2.92 13.81 1.47
C LEU A 101 -1.90 14.77 2.11
N GLY A 102 -2.29 15.53 3.15
CA GLY A 102 -1.42 16.49 3.84
C GLY A 102 -1.45 17.92 3.27
N PHE A 103 -2.29 18.21 2.28
CA PHE A 103 -2.49 19.57 1.77
C PHE A 103 -3.49 20.32 2.66
N LEU A 104 -2.96 21.11 3.60
CA LEU A 104 -3.76 21.82 4.61
C LEU A 104 -4.42 23.12 4.08
N SER A 105 -3.93 23.65 2.96
CA SER A 105 -4.37 24.90 2.36
C SER A 105 -4.43 24.77 0.85
N GLY A 106 -5.42 25.40 0.21
CA GLY A 106 -5.59 25.39 -1.24
C GLY A 106 -7.06 25.24 -1.64
N HIS A 107 -7.29 25.11 -2.94
CA HIS A 107 -8.57 24.70 -3.50
C HIS A 107 -8.35 23.45 -4.30
N ALA A 108 -9.26 22.49 -4.17
CA ALA A 108 -9.20 21.24 -4.89
C ALA A 108 -10.16 21.27 -6.08
N LYS A 109 -9.69 20.78 -7.23
CA LYS A 109 -10.51 20.60 -8.41
C LYS A 109 -10.26 19.24 -9.05
N GLU A 110 -11.33 18.60 -9.52
CA GLU A 110 -11.23 17.32 -10.20
C GLU A 110 -10.85 17.51 -11.67
N ILE A 111 -9.84 16.77 -12.12
CA ILE A 111 -9.35 16.80 -13.51
C ILE A 111 -10.04 15.70 -14.32
N LYS A 112 -10.79 16.12 -15.34
CA LYS A 112 -11.52 15.18 -16.22
C LYS A 112 -10.71 14.75 -17.45
N GLU A 113 -9.74 15.55 -17.88
CA GLU A 113 -9.05 15.36 -19.17
C GLU A 113 -7.79 14.50 -19.11
N MET A 114 -7.26 14.24 -17.90
CA MET A 114 -6.13 13.31 -17.72
C MET A 114 -6.52 11.85 -18.04
N LYS A 115 -7.82 11.59 -18.20
CA LYS A 115 -8.42 10.32 -18.64
C LYS A 115 -7.96 9.84 -20.03
N ASN A 116 -7.51 10.74 -20.91
CA ASN A 116 -7.06 10.36 -22.27
C ASN A 116 -5.68 9.69 -22.28
N THR A 117 -4.92 9.79 -21.20
CA THR A 117 -3.81 8.87 -20.88
C THR A 117 -4.38 7.79 -19.98
N VAL A 118 -4.98 6.75 -20.58
CA VAL A 118 -5.41 5.56 -19.86
C VAL A 118 -4.16 4.86 -19.34
N PHE A 119 -3.71 5.24 -18.15
CA PHE A 119 -2.89 4.34 -17.36
C PHE A 119 -3.84 3.24 -16.90
N ASN A 120 -3.60 1.99 -17.30
CA ASN A 120 -4.20 0.84 -16.64
C ASN A 120 -3.59 0.74 -15.23
N THR A 121 -3.83 1.76 -14.40
CA THR A 121 -3.41 1.76 -13.00
C THR A 121 -4.20 0.67 -12.29
N PRO A 122 -3.54 -0.26 -11.60
CA PRO A 122 -4.22 -1.27 -10.81
C PRO A 122 -5.23 -0.60 -9.89
N ASN A 123 -6.44 -1.13 -9.83
CA ASN A 123 -7.55 -0.60 -9.02
C ASN A 123 -8.00 -1.59 -7.95
N ASN A 124 -7.47 -2.82 -7.96
CA ASN A 124 -7.82 -3.86 -7.02
C ASN A 124 -6.54 -4.48 -6.42
N LEU A 125 -6.72 -5.22 -5.33
CA LEU A 125 -5.67 -5.91 -4.60
C LEU A 125 -5.97 -7.41 -4.60
N ALA A 126 -5.08 -8.20 -5.20
CA ALA A 126 -5.15 -9.65 -5.10
C ALA A 126 -4.28 -10.12 -3.93
N LEU A 127 -4.87 -10.92 -3.05
CA LEU A 127 -4.15 -11.59 -1.97
C LEU A 127 -3.73 -12.98 -2.42
N GLU A 128 -2.49 -13.36 -2.11
CA GLU A 128 -2.01 -14.71 -2.36
C GLU A 128 -2.64 -15.69 -1.35
N PRO A 129 -3.13 -16.85 -1.80
CA PRO A 129 -3.84 -17.80 -0.94
C PRO A 129 -2.89 -18.54 0.00
N PHE A 130 -3.40 -18.90 1.17
CA PHE A 130 -2.72 -19.79 2.11
C PHE A 130 -3.10 -21.25 1.83
N SER A 131 -2.12 -22.14 1.92
CA SER A 131 -2.35 -23.59 1.90
C SER A 131 -2.85 -24.06 3.27
N GLU A 132 -3.92 -24.86 3.28
CA GLU A 132 -4.48 -25.43 4.49
C GLU A 132 -3.95 -26.85 4.72
N VAL A 133 -3.32 -27.06 5.88
CA VAL A 133 -2.92 -28.37 6.37
C VAL A 133 -3.84 -28.76 7.51
N ILE A 134 -4.70 -29.74 7.25
CA ILE A 134 -5.66 -30.26 8.22
C ILE A 134 -4.93 -31.33 9.05
N LEU A 135 -4.71 -31.05 10.33
CA LEU A 135 -4.12 -32.02 11.26
C LEU A 135 -5.18 -32.97 11.83
N ASN A 136 -6.38 -32.44 12.10
CA ASN A 136 -7.56 -33.19 12.55
C ASN A 136 -8.84 -32.35 12.34
N ASN A 137 -9.99 -32.85 12.82
CA ASN A 137 -11.29 -32.19 12.65
C ASN A 137 -11.47 -30.85 13.40
N GLN A 138 -10.49 -30.44 14.22
CA GLN A 138 -10.52 -29.19 15.00
C GLN A 138 -9.30 -28.30 14.75
N THR A 139 -8.31 -28.76 13.98
CA THR A 139 -7.04 -28.06 13.80
C THR A 139 -6.67 -28.03 12.32
N VAL A 140 -6.73 -26.83 11.77
CA VAL A 140 -6.30 -26.50 10.40
C VAL A 140 -5.22 -25.43 10.51
N ILE A 141 -4.05 -25.69 9.95
CA ILE A 141 -2.94 -24.74 9.90
C ILE A 141 -2.93 -24.12 8.50
N LYS A 142 -2.98 -22.79 8.43
CA LYS A 142 -2.80 -22.03 7.19
C LYS A 142 -1.34 -21.65 7.07
N MET A 143 -0.68 -22.08 5.99
CA MET A 143 0.74 -21.83 5.75
C MET A 143 0.96 -21.35 4.31
N ARG A 144 2.01 -20.56 4.12
CA ARG A 144 2.51 -20.17 2.80
C ARG A 144 3.82 -20.90 2.54
N ASN A 145 4.03 -21.37 1.31
CA ASN A 145 5.28 -22.02 0.88
C ASN A 145 5.90 -21.29 -0.32
N THR A 146 5.69 -19.98 -0.39
CA THR A 146 6.15 -19.11 -1.48
C THR A 146 6.79 -17.86 -0.88
N ASN A 147 7.76 -17.31 -1.60
CA ASN A 147 8.40 -16.04 -1.28
C ASN A 147 7.78 -14.88 -2.08
N ALA A 148 6.66 -15.13 -2.78
CA ALA A 148 5.88 -14.07 -3.42
C ALA A 148 5.23 -13.18 -2.34
N PRO A 149 5.08 -11.87 -2.56
CA PRO A 149 4.45 -10.96 -1.59
C PRO A 149 2.99 -11.38 -1.28
N ILE A 150 2.49 -11.03 -0.09
CA ILE A 150 1.11 -11.37 0.33
C ILE A 150 0.09 -10.70 -0.59
N ALA A 151 0.38 -9.49 -1.03
CA ALA A 151 -0.52 -8.72 -1.88
C ALA A 151 0.14 -8.31 -3.19
N ARG A 152 -0.67 -8.23 -4.25
CA ARG A 152 -0.25 -7.66 -5.54
C ARG A 152 -1.33 -6.78 -6.14
N ALA A 153 -0.88 -5.74 -6.83
CA ALA A 153 -1.76 -4.82 -7.52
C ALA A 153 -2.30 -5.50 -8.78
N VAL A 154 -3.62 -5.53 -8.94
CA VAL A 154 -4.26 -6.06 -10.15
C VAL A 154 -5.25 -5.05 -10.72
N PHE A 155 -5.44 -5.12 -12.03
CA PHE A 155 -6.47 -4.37 -12.71
C PHE A 155 -7.72 -5.25 -12.85
N ASP A 156 -8.85 -4.71 -12.43
CA ASP A 156 -10.15 -5.37 -12.41
C ASP A 156 -11.17 -4.45 -13.07
N GLU A 157 -11.52 -4.75 -14.32
CA GLU A 157 -12.50 -4.00 -15.12
C GLU A 157 -13.93 -4.12 -14.58
N GLU A 158 -14.22 -5.18 -13.84
CA GLU A 158 -15.56 -5.48 -13.32
C GLU A 158 -15.79 -4.92 -11.92
N LEU A 159 -14.78 -4.25 -11.34
CA LEU A 159 -14.85 -3.68 -10.01
C LEU A 159 -15.91 -2.57 -9.94
N LYS A 160 -17.09 -2.95 -9.46
CA LYS A 160 -18.23 -2.04 -9.30
C LYS A 160 -17.87 -0.91 -8.35
N ASN A 161 -18.39 0.29 -8.66
CA ASN A 161 -18.26 1.47 -7.82
C ASN A 161 -16.79 1.89 -7.59
N CYS A 162 -15.88 1.54 -8.51
CA CYS A 162 -14.51 2.03 -8.49
C CYS A 162 -14.32 3.14 -9.54
N ASN A 163 -14.42 4.39 -9.09
CA ASN A 163 -14.10 5.54 -9.91
C ASN A 163 -12.78 6.15 -9.41
N PRO A 164 -11.69 6.13 -10.21
CA PRO A 164 -10.46 6.81 -9.85
C PRO A 164 -10.64 8.33 -9.94
N VAL A 165 -10.04 9.05 -9.00
CA VAL A 165 -10.13 10.51 -8.91
C VAL A 165 -8.77 11.13 -9.22
N PHE A 166 -8.78 12.19 -10.02
CA PHE A 166 -7.61 13.00 -10.34
C PHE A 166 -7.86 14.42 -9.83
N ILE A 167 -6.89 14.97 -9.11
CA ILE A 167 -7.00 16.30 -8.49
C ILE A 167 -5.88 17.24 -8.94
N GLU A 168 -6.19 18.53 -8.93
CA GLU A 168 -5.26 19.68 -8.97
C GLU A 168 -5.59 20.69 -7.85
#